data_AF-A0A8B7DUC8-F1
#
_entry.id   AF-A0A8B7DUC8-F1
#
_cell.length_a   1.000
_cell.length_b   1.000
_cell.length_c   1.000
_cell.angle_alpha   90.00
_cell.angle_beta   90.00
_cell.angle_gamma   90.00
#
_symmetry.space_group_name_H-M   'P 1'
#
loop_
_entity.id
_entity.type
_entity.pdbx_description
1 polymer ?
#
loop_
_entity_poly.entity_id
_entity_poly.type
_entity_poly.pdbx_seq_one_letter_code
_entity_poly.pdbx_strand_id
1 'polypeptide(L)'
;MTENSLHTFELDSLSPKSSHESKSQDKIKSLTIKTLRGPLAPVNNFCNAVENKIKNFCKKHAILIKQILLVLSLTAYIVYFIVALIKNPNKVTDLIYVSAFFFVCLIYWVFKKLFGRKISSSILKPMHNAIVPQWKYIKWISITAFLGFVIFWISWDTAKQPERLISLAGLIVYLLIGFLFSKHRDQIKWRPVFWGLSLQFLFGLFILRTSVGYFIFKWLGDRVSIFLDFSRAGSEFLFSKEHMEKHFFVF
;
A
#
# COMPACT_ATOMS: atom_id res chain seq x y z
N MET A 1 50.65 24.61 41.32
CA MET A 1 50.76 24.56 39.85
C MET A 1 49.39 24.87 39.24
N THR A 2 48.72 26.02 39.37
CA THR A 2 49.06 27.46 39.35
C THR A 2 49.68 28.00 38.05
N GLU A 3 49.64 27.26 36.94
CA GLU A 3 50.00 27.79 35.62
C GLU A 3 48.84 27.76 34.61
N ASN A 4 47.96 26.75 34.68
CA ASN A 4 46.80 26.69 33.77
C ASN A 4 45.66 27.64 34.12
N SER A 5 45.62 28.18 35.35
CA SER A 5 44.57 29.11 35.78
C SER A 5 44.86 30.56 35.41
N LEU A 6 46.14 30.90 35.16
CA LEU A 6 46.57 32.24 34.77
C LEU A 6 46.37 32.48 33.27
N HIS A 7 46.65 31.47 32.43
CA HIS A 7 46.42 31.55 30.99
C HIS A 7 44.94 31.64 30.58
N THR A 8 44.02 31.04 31.36
CA THR A 8 42.58 31.19 31.11
C THR A 8 42.05 32.56 31.51
N PHE A 9 42.70 33.28 32.43
CA PHE A 9 42.25 34.60 32.88
C PHE A 9 42.71 35.73 31.96
N GLU A 10 43.85 35.55 31.27
CA GLU A 10 44.32 36.52 30.28
C GLU A 10 43.54 36.46 28.95
N LEU A 11 42.98 35.31 28.57
CA LEU A 11 42.20 35.18 27.33
C LEU A 11 40.76 35.71 27.42
N ASP A 12 40.20 35.86 28.62
CA ASP A 12 38.82 36.37 28.81
C ASP A 12 38.75 37.89 28.98
N SER A 13 39.87 38.56 29.25
CA SER A 13 39.91 40.02 29.46
C SER A 13 40.11 40.84 28.18
N LEU A 14 40.32 40.20 27.02
CA LEU A 14 40.56 40.88 25.73
C LEU A 14 39.36 40.88 24.75
N SER A 15 38.13 40.63 25.21
CA SER A 15 36.95 40.80 24.33
C SER A 15 35.77 41.55 24.97
N PRO A 16 35.89 42.87 25.24
CA PRO A 16 34.72 43.71 25.53
C PRO A 16 34.11 44.32 24.26
N LYS A 17 34.03 43.55 23.15
CA LYS A 17 33.64 44.09 21.83
C LYS A 17 32.53 43.31 21.08
N SER A 18 31.56 42.70 21.78
CA SER A 18 30.62 41.76 21.10
C SER A 18 29.11 42.05 21.20
N SER A 19 28.65 43.08 21.92
CA SER A 19 27.21 43.43 21.96
C SER A 19 26.83 44.57 21.01
N HIS A 20 27.57 45.69 21.06
CA HIS A 20 27.32 46.84 20.19
C HIS A 20 27.78 46.61 18.75
N GLU A 21 28.85 45.83 18.54
CA GLU A 21 29.38 45.53 17.21
C GLU A 21 28.47 44.52 16.46
N SER A 22 27.83 43.59 17.17
CA SER A 22 26.79 42.70 16.59
C SER A 22 25.57 43.49 16.13
N LYS A 23 24.99 44.35 16.99
CA LYS A 23 23.83 45.20 16.59
C LYS A 23 24.16 46.15 15.44
N SER A 24 25.38 46.70 15.41
CA SER A 24 25.83 47.56 14.31
C SER A 24 26.00 46.76 13.01
N GLN A 25 26.62 45.57 13.06
CA GLN A 25 26.73 44.67 11.91
C GLN A 25 25.36 44.20 11.41
N ASP A 26 24.41 43.90 12.28
CA ASP A 26 23.06 43.50 11.88
C ASP A 26 22.30 44.67 11.24
N LYS A 27 22.53 45.89 11.73
CA LYS A 27 21.96 47.11 11.14
C LYS A 27 22.60 47.44 9.78
N ILE A 28 23.91 47.28 9.63
CA ILE A 28 24.62 47.44 8.35
C ILE A 28 24.20 46.34 7.38
N LYS A 29 24.16 45.07 7.79
CA LYS A 29 23.67 43.96 6.96
C LYS A 29 22.23 44.19 6.51
N SER A 30 21.35 44.63 7.40
CA SER A 30 19.95 44.94 7.04
C SER A 30 19.82 46.17 6.13
N LEU A 31 20.65 47.21 6.29
CA LEU A 31 20.71 48.34 5.36
C LEU A 31 21.26 47.92 4.00
N THR A 32 22.37 47.17 3.95
CA THR A 32 22.98 46.66 2.72
C THR A 32 22.00 45.74 1.98
N ILE A 33 21.30 44.86 2.68
CA ILE A 33 20.23 44.01 2.11
C ILE A 33 19.08 44.88 1.57
N LYS A 34 18.68 45.94 2.26
CA LYS A 34 17.58 46.83 1.83
C LYS A 34 17.96 47.67 0.61
N THR A 35 19.21 48.15 0.53
CA THR A 35 19.77 48.88 -0.61
C THR A 35 19.98 48.00 -1.82
N LEU A 36 20.43 46.75 -1.66
CA LEU A 36 20.59 45.77 -2.75
C LEU A 36 19.24 45.23 -3.26
N ARG A 37 18.20 45.20 -2.42
CA ARG A 37 16.88 44.69 -2.82
C ARG A 37 16.21 45.54 -3.90
N GLY A 38 16.47 46.84 -3.96
CA GLY A 38 15.94 47.75 -4.99
C GLY A 38 16.34 47.34 -6.43
N PRO A 39 17.64 47.27 -6.75
CA PRO A 39 18.13 46.90 -8.09
C PRO A 39 17.97 45.39 -8.41
N LEU A 40 17.85 44.51 -7.40
CA LEU A 40 17.55 43.09 -7.63
C LEU A 40 16.05 42.78 -7.74
N ALA A 41 15.16 43.70 -7.37
CA ALA A 41 13.71 43.53 -7.51
C ALA A 41 13.25 43.15 -8.94
N PRO A 42 13.70 43.82 -10.02
CA PRO A 42 13.30 43.45 -11.38
C PRO A 42 13.80 42.06 -11.78
N VAL A 43 15.02 41.69 -11.38
CA VAL A 43 15.61 40.36 -11.67
C VAL A 43 14.86 39.27 -10.90
N ASN A 44 14.56 39.50 -9.62
CA ASN A 44 13.81 38.55 -8.80
C ASN A 44 12.37 38.39 -9.31
N ASN A 45 11.72 39.48 -9.73
CA ASN A 45 10.38 39.41 -10.31
C ASN A 45 10.38 38.68 -11.66
N PHE A 46 11.43 38.84 -12.47
CA PHE A 46 11.61 38.08 -13.72
C PHE A 46 11.88 36.59 -13.45
N CYS A 47 12.76 36.25 -12.50
CA CYS A 47 13.00 34.87 -12.06
C CYS A 47 11.71 34.22 -11.54
N ASN A 48 10.94 34.91 -10.68
CA ASN A 48 9.68 34.40 -10.18
C ASN A 48 8.62 34.27 -11.29
N ALA A 49 8.62 35.16 -12.29
CA ALA A 49 7.74 35.05 -13.45
C ALA A 49 8.10 33.83 -14.33
N VAL A 50 9.39 33.60 -14.59
CA VAL A 50 9.90 32.44 -15.33
C VAL A 50 9.64 31.15 -14.55
N GLU A 51 9.93 31.13 -13.25
CA GLU A 51 9.68 29.99 -12.37
C GLU A 51 8.18 29.65 -12.31
N ASN A 52 7.31 30.64 -12.19
CA ASN A 52 5.86 30.42 -12.19
C ASN A 52 5.34 29.96 -13.55
N LYS A 53 5.93 30.41 -14.67
CA LYS A 53 5.60 29.90 -16.01
C LYS A 53 6.04 28.45 -16.17
N ILE A 54 7.25 28.10 -15.72
CA ILE A 54 7.77 26.73 -15.71
C ILE A 54 6.94 25.83 -14.79
N LYS A 55 6.59 26.27 -13.59
CA LYS A 55 5.72 25.53 -12.66
C LYS A 55 4.31 25.37 -13.19
N ASN A 56 3.74 26.37 -13.84
CA ASN A 56 2.40 26.27 -14.43
C ASN A 56 2.40 25.37 -15.67
N PHE A 57 3.45 25.43 -16.50
CA PHE A 57 3.63 24.52 -17.63
C PHE A 57 3.88 23.08 -17.13
N CYS A 58 4.73 22.93 -16.12
CA CYS A 58 4.99 21.65 -15.47
C CYS A 58 3.73 21.10 -14.80
N LYS A 59 2.91 21.87 -14.09
CA LYS A 59 1.64 21.40 -13.51
C LYS A 59 0.61 21.03 -14.60
N LYS A 60 0.55 21.82 -15.68
CA LYS A 60 -0.36 21.56 -16.81
C LYS A 60 0.02 20.28 -17.57
N HIS A 61 1.32 20.00 -17.71
CA HIS A 61 1.82 18.84 -18.45
C HIS A 61 2.34 17.69 -17.57
N ALA A 62 2.45 17.82 -16.25
CA ALA A 62 2.98 16.79 -15.35
C ALA A 62 2.14 15.51 -15.36
N ILE A 63 0.83 15.64 -15.58
CA ILE A 63 -0.07 14.49 -15.71
C ILE A 63 0.24 13.74 -17.02
N LEU A 64 0.44 14.46 -18.12
CA LEU A 64 0.81 13.88 -19.42
C LEU A 64 2.24 13.31 -19.39
N ILE A 65 3.20 14.01 -18.80
CA ILE A 65 4.58 13.55 -18.61
C ILE A 65 4.60 12.28 -17.75
N LYS A 66 3.84 12.25 -16.65
CA LYS A 66 3.70 11.04 -15.81
C LYS A 66 3.01 9.89 -16.54
N GLN A 67 2.13 10.17 -17.49
CA GLN A 67 1.52 9.14 -18.35
C GLN A 67 2.52 8.61 -19.39
N ILE A 68 3.25 9.48 -20.07
CA ILE A 68 4.25 9.12 -21.07
C ILE A 68 5.39 8.32 -20.42
N LEU A 69 5.91 8.79 -19.27
CA LEU A 69 6.94 8.10 -18.50
C LEU A 69 6.48 6.72 -18.03
N LEU A 70 5.21 6.60 -17.61
CA LEU A 70 4.63 5.34 -17.19
C LEU A 70 4.48 4.38 -18.37
N VAL A 71 3.98 4.83 -19.52
CA VAL A 71 3.87 4.02 -20.73
C VAL A 71 5.26 3.58 -21.22
N LEU A 72 6.24 4.48 -21.20
CA LEU A 72 7.62 4.17 -21.57
C LEU A 72 8.24 3.10 -20.66
N SER A 73 8.06 3.23 -19.34
CA SER A 73 8.50 2.23 -18.36
C SER A 73 7.81 0.88 -18.57
N LEU A 74 6.53 0.88 -18.97
CA LEU A 74 5.75 -0.32 -19.30
C LEU A 74 6.27 -1.00 -20.57
N THR A 75 6.54 -0.23 -21.62
CA THR A 75 7.11 -0.73 -22.88
C THR A 75 8.49 -1.35 -22.67
N ALA A 76 9.35 -0.70 -21.89
CA ALA A 76 10.68 -1.22 -21.55
C ALA A 76 10.59 -2.57 -20.80
N TYR A 77 9.63 -2.70 -19.88
CA TYR A 77 9.39 -3.94 -19.15
C TYR A 77 8.83 -5.06 -20.05
N ILE A 78 7.94 -4.74 -20.99
CA ILE A 78 7.43 -5.70 -21.98
C ILE A 78 8.57 -6.26 -22.85
N VAL A 79 9.47 -5.38 -23.31
CA VAL A 79 10.64 -5.81 -24.11
C VAL A 79 11.55 -6.73 -23.29
N TYR A 80 11.86 -6.36 -22.04
CA TYR A 80 12.62 -7.22 -21.13
C TYR A 80 11.96 -8.59 -20.92
N PHE A 81 10.65 -8.61 -20.76
CA PHE A 81 9.87 -9.83 -20.55
C PHE A 81 9.88 -10.74 -21.80
N ILE A 82 9.73 -10.18 -23.00
CA ILE A 82 9.83 -10.93 -24.26
C ILE A 82 11.22 -11.54 -24.43
N VAL A 83 12.28 -10.79 -24.13
CA VAL A 83 13.66 -11.29 -24.18
C VAL A 83 13.87 -12.43 -23.16
N ALA A 84 13.30 -12.31 -21.96
CA ALA A 84 13.37 -13.36 -20.94
C ALA A 84 12.63 -14.64 -21.38
N LEU A 85 11.46 -14.51 -22.02
CA LEU A 85 10.68 -15.63 -22.55
C LEU A 85 11.44 -16.44 -23.60
N ILE A 86 12.20 -15.77 -24.47
CA ILE A 86 12.96 -16.43 -25.55
C ILE A 86 14.18 -17.18 -24.99
N LYS A 87 14.81 -16.65 -23.93
CA LYS A 87 16.11 -17.19 -23.45
C LYS A 87 15.99 -18.50 -22.68
N ASN A 88 14.91 -18.74 -21.92
CA ASN A 88 14.71 -19.99 -21.14
C ASN A 88 13.22 -20.24 -20.79
N PRO A 89 12.41 -20.88 -21.65
CA PRO A 89 10.97 -21.01 -21.44
C PRO A 89 10.59 -21.76 -20.14
N ASN A 90 11.35 -22.79 -19.76
CA ASN A 90 11.00 -23.67 -18.63
C ASN A 90 11.26 -23.06 -17.24
N LYS A 91 12.20 -22.12 -17.14
CA LYS A 91 12.54 -21.44 -15.87
C LYS A 91 11.73 -20.16 -15.68
N VAL A 92 11.12 -19.67 -16.75
CA VAL A 92 10.45 -18.37 -16.82
C VAL A 92 8.97 -18.49 -16.46
N THR A 93 8.38 -19.69 -16.49
CA THR A 93 6.98 -19.97 -16.08
C THR A 93 6.62 -19.38 -14.72
N ASP A 94 7.49 -19.53 -13.73
CA ASP A 94 7.31 -18.98 -12.39
C ASP A 94 7.36 -17.45 -12.35
N LEU A 95 8.27 -16.87 -13.14
CA LEU A 95 8.43 -15.44 -13.27
C LEU A 95 7.28 -14.81 -14.06
N ILE A 96 6.66 -15.55 -14.99
CA ILE A 96 5.49 -15.16 -15.78
C ILE A 96 4.28 -14.95 -14.86
N TYR A 97 4.03 -15.81 -13.87
CA TYR A 97 2.88 -15.63 -12.98
C TYR A 97 3.03 -14.41 -12.07
N VAL A 98 4.24 -14.19 -11.54
CA VAL A 98 4.53 -13.02 -10.70
C VAL A 98 4.49 -11.73 -11.52
N SER A 99 5.05 -11.73 -12.74
CA SER A 99 4.98 -10.58 -13.64
C SER A 99 3.54 -10.32 -14.08
N ALA A 100 2.77 -11.36 -14.42
CA ALA A 100 1.36 -11.24 -14.80
C ALA A 100 0.54 -10.63 -13.67
N PHE A 101 0.73 -11.08 -12.42
CA PHE A 101 0.06 -10.47 -11.26
C PHE A 101 0.43 -8.99 -11.10
N PHE A 102 1.72 -8.65 -11.20
CA PHE A 102 2.19 -7.27 -11.15
C PHE A 102 1.60 -6.42 -12.28
N PHE A 103 1.52 -6.96 -13.50
CA PHE A 103 0.86 -6.33 -14.64
C PHE A 103 -0.63 -6.12 -14.41
N VAL A 104 -1.36 -7.10 -13.84
CA VAL A 104 -2.78 -6.94 -13.52
C VAL A 104 -2.98 -5.88 -12.43
N CYS A 105 -2.14 -5.83 -11.40
CA CYS A 105 -2.20 -4.78 -10.39
C CYS A 105 -1.87 -3.41 -10.98
N LEU A 106 -0.86 -3.33 -11.85
CA LEU A 106 -0.44 -2.10 -12.50
C LEU A 106 -1.48 -1.62 -13.51
N ILE A 107 -2.07 -2.52 -14.30
CA ILE A 107 -3.14 -2.18 -15.24
C ILE A 107 -4.39 -1.76 -14.48
N TYR A 108 -4.73 -2.39 -13.36
CA TYR A 108 -5.83 -1.96 -12.50
C TYR A 108 -5.58 -0.57 -11.91
N TRP A 109 -4.37 -0.31 -11.41
CA TRP A 109 -3.98 0.99 -10.88
C TRP A 109 -3.98 2.08 -11.96
N VAL A 110 -3.43 1.79 -13.14
CA VAL A 110 -3.40 2.67 -14.31
C VAL A 110 -4.81 2.92 -14.82
N PHE A 111 -5.64 1.90 -14.95
CA PHE A 111 -7.03 2.00 -15.37
C PHE A 111 -7.83 2.86 -14.39
N LYS A 112 -7.70 2.62 -13.08
CA LYS A 112 -8.32 3.49 -12.06
C LYS A 112 -7.83 4.94 -12.17
N LYS A 113 -6.56 5.17 -12.51
CA LYS A 113 -5.95 6.50 -12.60
C LYS A 113 -6.27 7.26 -13.89
N LEU A 114 -6.31 6.58 -15.03
CA LEU A 114 -6.64 7.12 -16.35
C LEU A 114 -8.14 7.36 -16.47
N PHE A 115 -8.90 6.36 -16.06
CA PHE A 115 -10.30 6.22 -16.36
C PHE A 115 -11.18 6.54 -15.15
N GLY A 116 -10.62 6.65 -13.94
CA GLY A 116 -11.38 7.01 -12.72
C GLY A 116 -12.11 8.34 -12.81
N ARG A 117 -11.57 9.34 -13.52
CA ARG A 117 -12.29 10.62 -13.75
C ARG A 117 -13.44 10.48 -14.75
N LYS A 118 -13.26 9.69 -15.82
CA LYS A 118 -14.24 9.52 -16.91
C LYS A 118 -15.33 8.50 -16.57
N ILE A 119 -15.00 7.39 -15.91
CA ILE A 119 -15.95 6.40 -15.36
C ILE A 119 -16.78 7.01 -14.24
N SER A 120 -16.16 7.77 -13.33
CA SER A 120 -16.90 8.46 -12.26
C SER A 120 -17.90 9.47 -12.81
N SER A 121 -17.54 10.24 -13.85
CA SER A 121 -18.44 11.25 -14.40
C SER A 121 -19.51 10.69 -15.34
N SER A 122 -19.18 9.70 -16.17
CA SER A 122 -20.03 9.30 -17.30
C SER A 122 -20.85 8.04 -17.06
N ILE A 123 -20.33 7.08 -16.28
CA ILE A 123 -21.01 5.80 -16.03
C ILE A 123 -21.56 5.79 -14.60
N LEU A 124 -20.78 6.26 -13.63
CA LEU A 124 -21.13 6.17 -12.22
C LEU A 124 -22.32 7.08 -11.86
N LYS A 125 -22.42 8.30 -12.41
CA LYS A 125 -23.52 9.23 -12.07
C LYS A 125 -24.91 8.81 -12.56
N PRO A 126 -25.12 8.45 -13.85
CA PRO A 126 -26.43 7.98 -14.30
C PRO A 126 -26.78 6.62 -13.68
N MET A 127 -25.79 5.72 -13.53
CA MET A 127 -26.00 4.42 -12.92
C MET A 127 -26.25 4.49 -11.41
N HIS A 128 -25.56 5.37 -10.69
CA HIS A 128 -25.82 5.60 -9.27
C HIS A 128 -27.23 6.14 -9.06
N ASN A 129 -27.68 7.10 -9.87
CA ASN A 129 -29.01 7.69 -9.68
C ASN A 129 -30.16 6.72 -10.04
N ALA A 130 -29.95 5.80 -10.99
CA ALA A 130 -30.90 4.75 -11.31
C ALA A 130 -30.87 3.57 -10.32
N ILE A 131 -29.68 3.19 -9.82
CA ILE A 131 -29.52 2.03 -8.93
C ILE A 131 -29.77 2.40 -7.46
N VAL A 132 -29.41 3.60 -6.98
CA VAL A 132 -29.59 4.00 -5.56
C VAL A 132 -30.98 3.77 -4.99
N PRO A 133 -32.09 4.18 -5.64
CA PRO A 133 -33.42 3.96 -5.07
C PRO A 133 -33.77 2.47 -4.94
N GLN A 134 -33.23 1.63 -5.83
CA GLN A 134 -33.46 0.17 -5.85
C GLN A 134 -32.34 -0.62 -5.14
N TRP A 135 -31.22 0.02 -4.75
CA TRP A 135 -30.02 -0.66 -4.25
C TRP A 135 -30.33 -1.45 -3.00
N LYS A 136 -31.24 -0.95 -2.14
CA LYS A 136 -31.66 -1.65 -0.93
C LYS A 136 -32.24 -3.03 -1.30
N TYR A 137 -33.17 -3.11 -2.24
CA TYR A 137 -33.79 -4.36 -2.67
C TYR A 137 -32.84 -5.27 -3.44
N ILE A 138 -32.06 -4.72 -4.38
CA ILE A 138 -31.08 -5.48 -5.17
C ILE A 138 -30.00 -6.12 -4.27
N LYS A 139 -29.54 -5.40 -3.24
CA LYS A 139 -28.60 -5.95 -2.25
C LYS A 139 -29.20 -7.13 -1.51
N TRP A 140 -30.42 -7.00 -0.99
CA TRP A 140 -31.05 -8.08 -0.22
C TRP A 140 -31.39 -9.27 -1.12
N ILE A 141 -31.93 -9.08 -2.33
CA ILE A 141 -32.24 -10.16 -3.28
C ILE A 141 -30.97 -10.92 -3.69
N SER A 142 -29.91 -10.22 -4.11
CA SER A 142 -28.70 -10.86 -4.63
C SER A 142 -27.96 -11.63 -3.52
N ILE A 143 -27.88 -11.06 -2.32
CA ILE A 143 -27.22 -11.70 -1.17
C ILE A 143 -27.99 -12.95 -0.75
N THR A 144 -29.31 -12.85 -0.63
CA THR A 144 -30.14 -13.98 -0.17
C THR A 144 -30.17 -15.11 -1.20
N ALA A 145 -30.21 -14.77 -2.49
CA ALA A 145 -30.16 -15.75 -3.57
C ALA A 145 -28.81 -16.48 -3.63
N PHE A 146 -27.69 -15.75 -3.57
CA PHE A 146 -26.36 -16.35 -3.62
C PHE A 146 -26.06 -17.20 -2.39
N LEU A 147 -26.39 -16.69 -1.20
CA LEU A 147 -26.19 -17.42 0.04
C LEU A 147 -27.11 -18.65 0.12
N GLY A 148 -28.37 -18.52 -0.31
CA GLY A 148 -29.32 -19.62 -0.39
C GLY A 148 -28.88 -20.72 -1.37
N PHE A 149 -28.36 -20.34 -2.54
CA PHE A 149 -27.83 -21.30 -3.52
C PHE A 149 -26.62 -22.06 -2.98
N VAL A 150 -25.69 -21.35 -2.33
CA VAL A 150 -24.49 -21.96 -1.72
C VAL A 150 -24.89 -22.89 -0.56
N ILE A 151 -25.82 -22.47 0.30
CA ILE A 151 -26.32 -23.31 1.41
C ILE A 151 -27.06 -24.53 0.85
N PHE A 152 -27.92 -24.35 -0.15
CA PHE A 152 -28.65 -25.45 -0.79
C PHE A 152 -27.70 -26.47 -1.42
N TRP A 153 -26.71 -25.99 -2.19
CA TRP A 153 -25.66 -26.82 -2.79
C TRP A 153 -24.90 -27.62 -1.74
N ILE A 154 -24.59 -26.99 -0.60
CA ILE A 154 -23.86 -27.64 0.49
C ILE A 154 -24.74 -28.60 1.25
N SER A 155 -26.00 -28.30 1.51
CA SER A 155 -26.95 -29.23 2.13
C SER A 155 -27.13 -30.46 1.28
N TRP A 156 -27.22 -30.30 -0.04
CA TRP A 156 -27.26 -31.42 -0.99
C TRP A 156 -26.01 -32.31 -0.89
N ASP A 157 -24.84 -31.71 -0.69
CA ASP A 157 -23.57 -32.43 -0.56
C ASP A 157 -23.26 -32.96 0.86
N THR A 158 -23.78 -32.29 1.89
CA THR A 158 -23.42 -32.48 3.30
C THR A 158 -24.43 -33.34 4.06
N ALA A 159 -25.60 -33.64 3.47
CA ALA A 159 -26.66 -34.42 4.11
C ALA A 159 -26.25 -35.82 4.59
N LYS A 160 -25.09 -36.35 4.16
CA LYS A 160 -24.65 -37.72 4.48
C LYS A 160 -23.61 -37.84 5.61
N GLN A 161 -23.10 -36.73 6.16
CA GLN A 161 -22.03 -36.76 7.18
C GLN A 161 -22.37 -35.92 8.42
N PRO A 162 -22.66 -36.54 9.58
CA PRO A 162 -23.04 -35.82 10.80
C PRO A 162 -21.90 -34.98 11.39
N GLU A 163 -20.65 -35.33 11.10
CA GLU A 163 -19.46 -34.61 11.59
C GLU A 163 -19.40 -33.15 11.11
N ARG A 164 -19.93 -32.86 9.91
CA ARG A 164 -19.95 -31.50 9.35
C ARG A 164 -20.93 -30.58 10.10
N LEU A 165 -21.97 -31.14 10.74
CA LEU A 165 -22.92 -30.40 11.56
C LEU A 165 -22.26 -29.86 12.84
N ILE A 166 -21.30 -30.61 13.40
CA ILE A 166 -20.57 -30.22 14.61
C ILE A 166 -19.75 -28.95 14.34
N SER A 167 -19.07 -28.87 13.19
CA SER A 167 -18.33 -27.66 12.79
C SER A 167 -19.25 -26.45 12.59
N LEU A 168 -20.46 -26.65 12.04
CA LEU A 168 -21.44 -25.58 11.87
C LEU A 168 -21.99 -25.11 13.24
N ALA A 169 -22.24 -26.03 14.16
CA ALA A 169 -22.62 -25.70 15.53
C ALA A 169 -21.52 -24.90 16.24
N GLY A 170 -20.25 -25.27 16.07
CA GLY A 170 -19.11 -24.51 16.59
C GLY A 170 -19.09 -23.06 16.11
N LEU A 171 -19.40 -22.82 14.82
CA LEU A 171 -19.50 -21.46 14.26
C LEU A 171 -20.58 -20.61 14.96
N ILE A 172 -21.75 -21.20 15.21
CA ILE A 172 -22.85 -20.54 15.93
C ILE A 172 -22.43 -20.23 17.36
N VAL A 173 -21.78 -21.17 18.05
CA VAL A 173 -21.26 -20.97 19.40
C VAL A 173 -20.25 -19.81 19.45
N TYR A 174 -19.32 -19.72 18.50
CA TYR A 174 -18.38 -18.59 18.43
C TYR A 174 -19.09 -17.25 18.24
N LEU A 175 -20.14 -17.19 17.40
CA LEU A 175 -20.96 -15.98 17.25
C LEU A 175 -21.71 -15.63 18.54
N LEU A 176 -22.25 -16.62 19.25
CA LEU A 176 -22.96 -16.41 20.51
C LEU A 176 -22.02 -15.93 21.63
N ILE A 177 -20.82 -16.49 21.74
CA ILE A 177 -19.81 -16.03 22.70
C ILE A 177 -19.42 -14.58 22.39
N GLY A 178 -19.13 -14.28 21.12
CA GLY A 178 -18.81 -12.91 20.69
C GLY A 178 -19.95 -11.92 20.96
N PHE A 179 -21.19 -12.36 20.80
CA PHE A 179 -22.38 -11.56 21.14
C PHE A 179 -22.54 -11.37 22.65
N LEU A 180 -22.30 -12.42 23.45
CA LEU A 180 -22.47 -12.38 24.91
C LEU A 180 -21.43 -11.50 25.59
N PHE A 181 -20.18 -11.55 25.13
CA PHE A 181 -19.08 -10.70 25.61
C PHE A 181 -19.13 -9.26 25.05
N SER A 182 -20.02 -8.96 24.10
CA SER A 182 -20.15 -7.61 23.56
C SER A 182 -20.79 -6.66 24.57
N LYS A 183 -20.08 -5.56 24.86
CA LYS A 183 -20.53 -4.48 25.77
C LYS A 183 -21.75 -3.71 25.24
N HIS A 184 -21.92 -3.62 23.92
CA HIS A 184 -23.01 -2.87 23.28
C HIS A 184 -23.75 -3.76 22.28
N ARG A 185 -24.55 -4.71 22.79
CA ARG A 185 -25.26 -5.72 21.98
C ARG A 185 -26.21 -5.12 20.94
N ASP A 186 -26.82 -3.98 21.22
CA ASP A 186 -27.74 -3.29 20.31
C ASP A 186 -27.07 -2.50 19.17
N GLN A 187 -25.78 -2.20 19.27
CA GLN A 187 -25.07 -1.44 18.23
C GLN A 187 -24.36 -2.34 17.22
N ILE A 188 -24.56 -3.65 17.31
CA ILE A 188 -23.91 -4.62 16.44
C ILE A 188 -24.51 -4.50 15.04
N LYS A 189 -23.69 -4.01 14.11
CA LYS A 189 -24.02 -3.99 12.69
C LYS A 189 -23.91 -5.43 12.16
N TRP A 190 -25.02 -6.14 12.12
CA TRP A 190 -25.09 -7.52 11.61
C TRP A 190 -24.67 -7.65 10.14
N ARG A 191 -24.79 -6.58 9.35
CA ARG A 191 -24.41 -6.56 7.93
C ARG A 191 -22.94 -6.97 7.71
N PRO A 192 -21.93 -6.31 8.31
CA PRO A 192 -20.55 -6.77 8.29
C PRO A 192 -20.33 -8.21 8.77
N VAL A 193 -21.02 -8.62 9.85
CA VAL A 193 -20.86 -9.96 10.43
C VAL A 193 -21.29 -11.03 9.44
N PHE A 194 -22.50 -10.92 8.88
CA PHE A 194 -22.97 -11.85 7.85
C PHE A 194 -22.13 -11.79 6.57
N TRP A 195 -21.69 -10.60 6.16
CA TRP A 195 -20.85 -10.46 4.96
C TRP A 195 -19.47 -11.10 5.15
N GLY A 196 -18.83 -10.87 6.30
CA GLY A 196 -17.56 -11.49 6.65
C GLY A 196 -17.68 -13.01 6.73
N LEU A 197 -18.71 -13.52 7.40
CA LEU A 197 -18.96 -14.95 7.53
C LEU A 197 -19.20 -15.62 6.17
N SER A 198 -20.04 -15.01 5.34
CA SER A 198 -20.34 -15.50 3.99
C SER A 198 -19.09 -15.50 3.11
N LEU A 199 -18.28 -14.43 3.18
CA LEU A 199 -17.06 -14.32 2.38
C LEU A 199 -15.98 -15.30 2.84
N GLN A 200 -15.81 -15.48 4.16
CA GLN A 200 -14.90 -16.46 4.74
C GLN A 200 -15.30 -17.87 4.33
N PHE A 201 -16.59 -18.18 4.39
CA PHE A 201 -17.12 -19.47 3.98
C PHE A 201 -16.98 -19.72 2.47
N LEU A 202 -17.28 -18.70 1.65
CA LEU A 202 -17.12 -18.77 0.20
C LEU A 202 -15.66 -18.97 -0.20
N PHE A 203 -14.72 -18.25 0.40
CA PHE A 203 -13.29 -18.44 0.15
C PHE A 203 -12.80 -19.80 0.63
N GLY A 204 -13.24 -20.25 1.81
CA GLY A 204 -12.91 -21.58 2.32
C GLY A 204 -13.35 -22.68 1.36
N LEU A 205 -14.61 -22.62 0.90
CA LEU A 205 -15.13 -23.58 -0.08
C LEU A 205 -14.42 -23.46 -1.42
N PHE A 206 -14.16 -22.25 -1.91
CA PHE A 206 -13.44 -22.01 -3.15
C PHE A 206 -12.04 -22.63 -3.12
N ILE A 207 -11.29 -22.42 -2.03
CA ILE A 207 -9.91 -22.90 -1.89
C ILE A 207 -9.85 -24.41 -1.64
N LEU A 208 -10.66 -24.93 -0.72
CA LEU A 208 -10.58 -26.33 -0.27
C LEU A 208 -11.31 -27.30 -1.20
N ARG A 209 -12.41 -26.89 -1.83
CA ARG A 209 -13.25 -27.79 -2.64
C ARG A 209 -12.93 -27.74 -4.13
N THR A 210 -12.45 -26.60 -4.62
CA THR A 210 -12.21 -26.40 -6.06
C THR A 210 -10.77 -26.73 -6.39
N SER A 211 -10.54 -27.56 -7.42
CA SER A 211 -9.19 -27.92 -7.90
C SER A 211 -8.34 -26.69 -8.27
N VAL A 212 -8.98 -25.69 -8.87
CA VAL A 212 -8.35 -24.40 -9.21
C VAL A 212 -7.89 -23.66 -7.95
N GLY A 213 -8.71 -23.63 -6.90
CA GLY A 213 -8.39 -22.97 -5.64
C GLY A 213 -7.17 -23.61 -4.95
N TYR A 214 -7.13 -24.93 -4.89
CA TYR A 214 -5.99 -25.67 -4.37
C TYR A 214 -4.70 -25.40 -5.15
N PHE A 215 -4.76 -25.39 -6.48
CA PHE A 215 -3.59 -25.11 -7.33
C PHE A 215 -3.02 -23.71 -7.09
N ILE A 216 -3.89 -22.69 -7.03
CA ILE A 216 -3.48 -21.30 -6.76
C ILE A 216 -2.82 -21.18 -5.38
N PHE A 217 -3.42 -21.78 -4.35
CA PHE A 217 -2.92 -21.69 -2.98
C PHE A 217 -1.61 -22.46 -2.79
N LYS A 218 -1.46 -23.60 -3.46
CA LYS A 218 -0.21 -24.36 -3.50
C LYS A 218 0.91 -23.54 -4.15
N TRP A 219 0.66 -22.98 -5.33
CA TRP A 219 1.61 -22.11 -6.00
C TRP A 219 2.01 -20.91 -5.12
N LEU A 220 1.05 -20.31 -4.42
CA LEU A 220 1.32 -19.21 -3.49
C LEU A 220 2.20 -19.66 -2.31
N GLY A 221 1.92 -20.83 -1.73
CA GLY A 221 2.72 -21.44 -0.68
C GLY A 221 4.17 -21.67 -1.10
N ASP A 222 4.38 -22.18 -2.32
CA ASP A 222 5.73 -22.40 -2.88
C ASP A 222 6.52 -21.07 -3.00
N ARG A 223 5.85 -19.97 -3.40
CA ARG A 223 6.50 -18.64 -3.44
C ARG A 223 6.88 -18.13 -2.05
N VAL A 224 5.99 -18.31 -1.07
CA VAL A 224 6.27 -17.93 0.32
C VAL A 224 7.44 -18.74 0.87
N SER A 225 7.55 -20.03 0.54
CA SER A 225 8.70 -20.85 0.93
C SER A 225 10.01 -20.31 0.36
N ILE A 226 10.05 -19.96 -0.94
CA ILE A 226 11.24 -19.37 -1.56
C ILE A 226 11.62 -18.05 -0.88
N PHE A 227 10.63 -17.23 -0.51
CA PHE A 227 10.88 -15.99 0.23
C PHE A 227 11.47 -16.25 1.62
N LEU A 228 10.96 -17.27 2.34
CA LEU A 228 11.51 -17.70 3.61
C LEU A 228 12.94 -18.24 3.47
N ASP A 229 13.27 -18.91 2.37
CA ASP A 229 14.63 -19.39 2.10
C ASP A 229 15.62 -18.24 1.88
N PHE A 230 15.21 -17.15 1.22
CA PHE A 230 16.03 -15.93 1.13
C PHE A 230 16.23 -15.27 2.50
N SER A 231 15.18 -15.25 3.33
CA SER A 231 15.30 -14.76 4.71
C SER A 231 16.25 -15.62 5.53
N ARG A 232 16.17 -16.95 5.38
CA ARG A 232 17.07 -17.91 6.04
C ARG A 232 18.53 -17.69 5.63
N ALA A 233 18.81 -17.48 4.34
CA ALA A 233 20.16 -17.18 3.87
C ALA A 233 20.70 -15.86 4.47
N GLY A 234 19.84 -14.85 4.66
CA GLY A 234 20.21 -13.61 5.34
C GLY A 234 20.50 -13.80 6.83
N SER A 235 19.65 -14.57 7.52
CA SER A 235 19.85 -14.96 8.93
C SER A 235 21.14 -15.76 9.12
N GLU A 236 21.41 -16.75 8.28
CA GLU A 236 22.65 -17.55 8.32
C GLU A 236 23.91 -16.71 8.16
N PHE A 237 23.88 -15.66 7.32
CA PHE A 237 25.00 -14.72 7.18
C PHE A 237 25.24 -13.90 8.45
N LEU A 238 24.18 -13.45 9.12
CA LEU A 238 24.29 -12.58 10.30
C LEU A 238 24.68 -13.34 11.57
N PHE A 239 24.20 -14.57 11.75
CA PHE A 239 24.31 -15.30 13.01
C PHE A 239 25.19 -16.56 12.94
N SER A 240 25.74 -16.89 11.76
CA SER A 240 26.51 -18.12 11.50
C SER A 240 25.70 -19.41 11.71
N LYS A 241 25.99 -20.44 10.92
CA LYS A 241 25.19 -21.69 10.89
C LYS A 241 25.13 -22.43 12.24
N GLU A 242 26.19 -22.31 13.05
CA GLU A 242 26.30 -23.02 14.32
C GLU A 242 25.35 -22.51 15.42
N HIS A 243 24.97 -21.23 15.39
CA HIS A 243 24.05 -20.65 16.37
C HIS A 243 22.58 -20.80 15.96
N MET A 244 22.30 -20.98 14.67
CA MET A 244 20.95 -21.21 14.12
C MET A 244 20.37 -22.57 14.54
N GLU A 245 21.16 -23.64 14.51
CA GLU A 245 20.67 -24.98 14.87
C GLU A 245 20.31 -25.10 16.36
N LYS A 246 20.97 -24.32 17.23
CA LYS A 246 20.72 -24.34 18.68
C LYS A 246 19.54 -23.45 19.09
N HIS A 247 19.17 -22.43 18.29
CA HIS A 247 18.16 -21.43 18.66
C HIS A 247 17.27 -20.99 17.47
N PHE A 248 16.69 -21.96 16.75
CA PHE A 248 15.85 -21.73 15.56
C PHE A 248 14.66 -20.76 15.73
N PHE A 249 14.11 -20.61 16.95
CA PHE A 249 13.00 -19.67 17.17
C PHE A 249 13.46 -18.21 17.36
N VAL A 250 14.72 -17.99 17.74
CA VAL A 250 15.23 -16.67 18.14
C VAL A 250 15.99 -15.97 17.01
N PHE A 251 16.53 -16.73 16.05
CA PHE A 251 17.37 -16.23 14.96
C PHE A 251 16.89 -16.79 13.61
#